data_AF-A0A7W1PQR1-F1
#
_entry.id   AF-A0A7W1PQR1-F1
#
_cell.length_a   1.000
_cell.length_b   1.000
_cell.length_c   1.000
_cell.angle_alpha   90.00
_cell.angle_beta   90.00
_cell.angle_gamma   90.00
#
_symmetry.space_group_name_H-M   'P 1'
#
loop_
_entity.id
_entity.type
_entity.pdbx_description
1 polymer ?
#
loop_
_entity_poly.entity_id
_entity_poly.type
_entity_poly.pdbx_seq_one_letter_code
_entity_poly.pdbx_strand_id
1 'polypeptide(L)' 'GVLRSLQERGLIEVVGRSEALGRPMLYGTAPMFLELLGLRDLADLPRAEELTIALHSHHAVAEGDDDAAAYVEAES' A
#
# COMPACT_ATOMS: atom_id res chain seq x y z
N GLY A 1 7.59 -4.12 -15.86
CA GLY A 1 8.64 -4.47 -14.89
C GLY A 1 8.39 -3.70 -13.61
N VAL A 2 8.67 -4.30 -12.44
CA VAL A 2 8.20 -3.78 -11.14
C VAL A 2 8.62 -2.32 -10.89
N LEU A 3 9.91 -1.98 -11.07
CA LEU A 3 10.42 -0.62 -10.89
C LEU A 3 9.67 0.42 -11.74
N ARG A 4 9.49 0.12 -13.04
CA ARG A 4 8.75 1.01 -13.95
C ARG A 4 7.31 1.22 -13.49
N SER A 5 6.63 0.14 -13.09
CA SER A 5 5.24 0.21 -12.63
C SER A 5 5.09 1.01 -11.33
N LEU A 6 6.05 0.92 -10.41
CA LEU A 6 6.05 1.73 -9.19
C LEU A 6 6.29 3.21 -9.49
N GLN A 7 7.20 3.50 -10.42
CA GLN A 7 7.51 4.87 -10.85
C GLN A 7 6.32 5.50 -11.60
N GLU A 8 5.67 4.76 -12.51
CA GLU A 8 4.47 5.23 -13.23
C GLU A 8 3.28 5.50 -12.31
N ARG A 9 3.18 4.77 -11.20
CA ARG A 9 2.18 5.00 -10.14
C ARG A 9 2.57 6.12 -9.16
N GLY A 10 3.73 6.73 -9.33
CA GLY A 10 4.22 7.79 -8.46
C GLY A 10 4.59 7.32 -7.05
N LEU A 11 4.82 6.03 -6.82
CA LEU A 11 5.21 5.50 -5.52
C LEU A 11 6.71 5.63 -5.24
N ILE A 12 7.51 5.68 -6.30
CA ILE A 12 8.96 5.88 -6.23
C ILE A 12 9.40 6.91 -7.27
N GLU A 13 10.54 7.55 -7.00
CA GLU A 13 11.16 8.52 -7.89
C GLU A 13 12.67 8.35 -7.95
N VAL A 14 13.30 9.01 -8.93
CA VAL A 14 14.76 8.99 -9.09
C VAL A 14 15.35 10.07 -8.20
N VAL A 15 16.10 9.67 -7.18
CA VAL A 15 16.72 10.58 -6.21
C VAL A 15 18.16 10.93 -6.56
N GLY A 16 18.74 10.27 -7.56
CA GLY A 16 20.07 10.59 -8.04
C GLY A 16 20.71 9.46 -8.85
N ARG A 17 22.03 9.49 -8.92
CA ARG A 17 22.86 8.44 -9.52
C ARG A 17 23.99 8.10 -8.57
N SER A 18 24.32 6.82 -8.48
CA SER A 18 25.46 6.35 -7.71
C SER A 18 26.78 6.68 -8.42
N GLU A 19 27.85 6.90 -7.66
CA GLU A 19 29.21 7.06 -8.20
C GLU A 19 29.90 5.71 -8.49
N ALA A 20 29.22 4.58 -8.25
CA ALA A 20 29.71 3.27 -8.63
C ALA A 20 29.85 3.10 -10.16
N LEU A 21 30.64 2.11 -10.58
CA LEU A 21 30.80 1.74 -11.99
C LEU A 21 29.44 1.55 -12.68
N GLY A 22 29.27 2.18 -13.84
CA GLY A 22 28.00 2.18 -14.59
C GLY A 22 26.99 3.25 -14.15
N ARG A 23 27.28 4.00 -13.07
CA ARG A 23 26.47 5.12 -12.55
C ARG A 23 24.96 4.83 -12.49
N PRO A 24 24.55 3.74 -11.81
CA PRO A 24 23.15 3.33 -11.79
C PRO A 24 22.27 4.38 -11.12
N MET A 25 21.00 4.43 -11.55
CA MET A 25 19.98 5.31 -10.99
C MET A 25 19.63 4.88 -9.56
N LEU A 26 19.56 5.84 -8.65
CA LEU A 26 19.08 5.64 -7.28
C LEU A 26 17.60 5.99 -7.22
N TYR A 27 16.84 5.13 -6.54
CA TYR A 27 15.40 5.31 -6.36
C TYR A 27 15.08 5.53 -4.88
N GLY A 28 14.15 6.43 -4.62
CA GLY A 28 13.58 6.69 -3.29
C GLY A 28 12.05 6.62 -3.34
N THR A 29 11.41 6.61 -2.17
CA THR A 29 9.95 6.70 -2.05
C THR A 29 9.49 8.15 -2.29
N ALA A 30 8.33 8.30 -2.92
CA ALA A 30 7.70 9.60 -3.13
C ALA A 30 6.65 9.88 -2.02
N PRO A 31 6.15 11.12 -1.85
CA PRO A 31 5.13 11.44 -0.84
C PRO A 31 3.87 10.56 -0.91
N MET A 32 3.42 10.24 -2.12
CA MET A 32 2.30 9.32 -2.39
C MET A 32 2.48 7.94 -1.75
N PHE A 33 3.72 7.47 -1.57
CA PHE A 33 3.99 6.22 -0.87
C PHE A 33 3.55 6.30 0.59
N LEU A 34 3.85 7.38 1.28
CA LEU A 34 3.49 7.57 2.68
C LEU A 34 1.97 7.77 2.82
N GLU A 35 1.36 8.53 1.91
CA GLU A 35 -0.10 8.70 1.85
C GLU A 35 -0.82 7.36 1.68
N LEU A 36 -0.33 6.50 0.78
CA LEU A 36 -0.90 5.17 0.55
C LEU A 36 -0.77 4.25 1.77
N LEU A 37 0.32 4.38 2.53
CA LEU A 37 0.55 3.61 3.75
C LEU A 37 -0.08 4.26 4.99
N GLY A 38 -0.67 5.45 4.87
CA GLY A 38 -1.23 6.19 6.00
C GLY A 38 -0.18 6.69 7.01
N LEU A 39 1.06 6.91 6.55
CA LEU A 39 2.19 7.35 7.38
C LEU A 39 2.47 8.83 7.20
N ARG A 40 2.97 9.49 8.25
CA ARG A 40 3.36 10.91 8.19
C ARG A 40 4.79 11.09 7.69
N ASP A 41 5.67 10.17 8.07
CA ASP A 41 7.07 10.17 7.65
C ASP A 41 7.64 8.74 7.59
N LEU A 42 8.90 8.61 7.14
CA LEU A 42 9.59 7.32 7.03
C LEU A 42 10.00 6.72 8.38
N ALA A 43 10.06 7.50 9.46
CA ALA A 43 10.38 6.99 10.79
C ALA A 43 9.18 6.26 11.42
N ASP A 44 7.96 6.58 10.97
CA ASP A 44 6.73 5.86 11.33
C ASP A 44 6.62 4.49 10.63
N LEU A 45 7.57 4.09 9.78
CA LEU A 45 7.56 2.77 9.14
C LEU A 45 7.72 1.64 10.18
N PRO A 46 6.88 0.59 10.14
CA PRO A 46 7.05 -0.57 11.00
C PRO A 46 8.36 -1.28 10.67
N ARG A 47 8.87 -2.06 11.63
CA ARG A 47 10.03 -2.90 11.37
C ARG A 47 9.73 -3.90 10.26
N ALA A 48 10.76 -4.32 9.51
CA ALA A 48 10.57 -5.22 8.37
C ALA A 48 9.80 -6.51 8.72
N GLU A 49 10.03 -7.05 9.92
CA GLU A 49 9.33 -8.23 10.46
C GLU A 49 7.84 -7.98 10.73
N GLU A 50 7.48 -6.74 11.06
CA GLU A 50 6.11 -6.31 11.41
C GLU A 50 5.35 -5.76 10.19
N LEU A 51 6.07 -5.37 9.13
CA LEU A 51 5.50 -4.77 7.92
C LEU A 51 4.45 -5.68 7.27
N THR A 52 4.71 -6.99 7.26
CA THR A 52 3.75 -7.98 6.77
C THR A 52 2.44 -7.83 7.53
N ILE A 53 2.46 -7.80 8.87
CA ILE A 53 1.25 -7.70 9.70
C ILE A 53 0.54 -6.36 9.48
N ALA A 54 1.28 -5.25 9.42
CA ALA A 54 0.73 -3.91 9.24
C ALA A 54 -0.02 -3.72 7.91
N LEU A 55 0.48 -4.30 6.81
CA LEU A 55 -0.10 -4.14 5.47
C LEU A 55 -1.38 -4.98 5.23
N HIS A 56 -1.74 -5.91 6.13
CA HIS A 56 -3.00 -6.66 6.03
C HIS A 56 -4.23 -5.87 6.52
N SER A 57 -4.04 -4.66 7.04
CA SER A 57 -5.08 -3.89 7.75
C SER A 57 -6.16 -3.24 6.87
N HIS A 58 -6.16 -3.46 5.55
CA HIS A 58 -7.18 -2.93 4.64
C HIS A 58 -7.98 -3.98 3.84
N HIS A 59 -7.85 -5.28 4.14
CA HIS A 59 -8.71 -6.35 3.58
C HIS A 59 -9.63 -6.98 4.65
N ALA A 60 -10.29 -6.16 5.47
CA ALA A 60 -11.20 -6.66 6.51
C ALA A 60 -12.52 -5.89 6.61
N VAL A 61 -12.88 -5.07 5.62
CA VAL A 61 -14.17 -4.33 5.62
C VAL A 61 -14.82 -4.33 4.24
N ALA A 62 -15.07 -5.53 3.72
CA ALA A 62 -16.07 -5.87 2.73
C ALA A 62 -16.17 -7.41 2.88
N GLU A 63 -17.21 -8.02 3.44
CA GLU A 63 -18.64 -7.81 3.26
C GLU A 63 -19.35 -8.15 4.57
N GLY A 64 -20.24 -7.26 4.99
CA GLY A 64 -21.07 -7.40 6.18
C GLY A 64 -22.23 -6.42 6.07
N ASP A 65 -22.99 -6.54 4.99
CA ASP A 65 -24.21 -5.77 4.70
C ASP A 65 -25.28 -6.67 4.05
N ASP A 66 -25.33 -7.95 4.47
CA ASP A 66 -26.51 -8.81 4.27
C ASP A 66 -27.48 -8.62 5.45
N ASP A 67 -28.04 -7.42 5.57
CA ASP A 67 -29.35 -7.21 6.19
C ASP A 67 -30.23 -6.44 5.20
N ALA A 68 -30.81 -7.17 4.27
CA ALA A 68 -31.91 -6.67 3.46
C ALA A 68 -32.91 -7.79 3.14
N ALA A 69 -33.97 -7.78 3.93
CA ALA A 69 -35.34 -8.15 3.55
C ALA A 69 -35.72 -9.64 3.52
N ALA A 70 -36.38 -10.03 4.61
CA ALA A 70 -37.77 -10.49 4.58
C ALA A 70 -38.13 -11.65 3.64
N TYR A 71 -37.93 -12.88 4.15
CA TYR A 71 -38.84 -14.00 3.87
C TYR A 71 -39.17 -14.72 5.19
N VAL A 72 -39.81 -14.00 6.11
CA VAL A 72 -40.67 -14.62 7.13
C VAL A 72 -42.10 -14.21 6.79
N GLU A 73 -42.75 -14.98 5.93
CA GLU A 73 -44.17 -15.27 6.12
C GLU A 73 -44.28 -16.78 6.23
N ALA A 74 -44.26 -17.23 7.49
CA ALA A 74 -45.03 -18.38 7.87
C ALA A 74 -46.49 -17.91 7.93
N GLU A 75 -47.31 -18.31 6.97
CA GLU A 75 -48.74 -18.52 7.21
C GLU A 75 -49.21 -19.80 6.52
N SER A 76 -49.61 -20.74 7.40
CA SER A 76 -50.57 -21.86 7.23
C SER A 76 -50.23 -23.06 6.35
#